data_AF-A0A535AWF1-F1
#
_entry.id   AF-A0A535AWF1-F1
#
_cell.length_a   1.000
_cell.length_b   1.000
_cell.length_c   1.000
_cell.angle_alpha   90.00
_cell.angle_beta   90.00
_cell.angle_gamma   90.00
#
_symmetry.space_group_name_H-M   'P 1'
#
loop_
_entity.id
_entity.type
_entity.pdbx_description
1 polymer ?
#
loop_
_entity_poly.entity_id
_entity_poly.type
_entity_poly.pdbx_seq_one_letter_code
_entity_poly.pdbx_strand_id
1 'polypeptide(L)'
;MAARKMATKVLNNKTCKQITDLVYAYLNDRLKPAVKRDFQQHLRICPDCVSFLNTYKKTVGMTRSLRAEDMPSKVRENILDFLRRRIRKTRASA
;
A
#
# COMPACT_ATOMS: atom_id res chain seq x y z
N MET A 1 -12.30 -23.23 24.19
CA MET A 1 -12.08 -22.26 23.09
C MET A 1 -10.59 -22.12 22.74
N ALA A 2 -9.95 -23.18 22.22
CA ALA A 2 -8.51 -23.22 21.93
C ALA A 2 -8.17 -23.74 20.52
N ALA A 3 -9.17 -23.99 19.66
CA ALA A 3 -8.98 -24.56 18.32
C ALA A 3 -8.80 -23.50 17.20
N ARG A 4 -8.83 -22.20 17.52
CA ARG A 4 -8.77 -21.11 16.53
C ARG A 4 -7.35 -20.66 16.15
N LYS A 5 -6.31 -21.26 16.76
CA LYS A 5 -4.92 -20.73 16.73
C LYS A 5 -3.92 -21.54 15.88
N MET A 6 -4.31 -22.69 15.31
CA MET A 6 -3.35 -23.67 14.75
C MET A 6 -3.43 -23.87 13.22
N ALA A 7 -4.45 -23.35 12.52
CA ALA A 7 -4.62 -23.58 11.08
C ALA A 7 -4.11 -22.43 10.17
N THR A 8 -3.62 -21.32 10.73
CA THR A 8 -3.23 -20.14 9.94
C THR A 8 -1.74 -20.08 9.59
N LYS A 9 -0.95 -21.09 9.98
CA LYS A 9 0.52 -21.05 9.91
C LYS A 9 1.14 -21.88 8.79
N VAL A 10 0.32 -22.40 7.86
CA VAL A 10 0.83 -23.25 6.78
C VAL A 10 0.47 -22.63 5.43
N LEU A 11 1.48 -21.98 4.83
CA LEU A 11 1.65 -21.64 3.41
C LEU A 11 0.92 -20.40 2.85
N ASN A 12 1.50 -19.22 3.08
CA ASN A 12 1.55 -18.17 2.06
C ASN A 12 2.98 -17.60 2.03
N ASN A 13 3.81 -18.08 1.11
CA ASN A 13 5.23 -17.73 0.97
C ASN A 13 5.44 -16.30 0.41
N LYS A 14 4.63 -15.32 0.85
CA LYS A 14 4.73 -13.93 0.46
C LYS A 14 4.57 -13.01 1.65
N THR A 15 5.41 -11.98 1.71
CA THR A 15 5.35 -10.96 2.76
C THR A 15 4.11 -10.07 2.59
N CYS A 16 3.68 -9.41 3.67
CA CYS A 16 2.61 -8.42 3.61
C CYS A 16 2.84 -7.39 2.50
N LYS A 17 4.10 -6.93 2.35
CA LYS A 17 4.52 -6.00 1.30
C LYS A 17 4.24 -6.55 -0.10
N GLN A 18 4.65 -7.79 -0.38
CA GLN A 18 4.44 -8.40 -1.70
C GLN A 18 2.96 -8.52 -2.06
N ILE A 19 2.09 -8.79 -1.06
CA ILE A 19 0.64 -8.87 -1.26
C ILE A 19 0.08 -7.47 -1.53
N THR A 20 0.44 -6.48 -0.72
CA THR A 20 -0.04 -5.11 -0.91
C THR A 20 0.44 -4.51 -2.22
N ASP A 21 1.68 -4.81 -2.65
CA ASP A 21 2.22 -4.33 -3.92
C ASP A 21 1.46 -4.91 -5.11
N LEU A 22 1.11 -6.21 -5.06
CA LEU A 22 0.27 -6.86 -6.07
C LEU A 22 -1.11 -6.19 -6.16
N VAL A 23 -1.76 -5.99 -5.02
CA VAL A 23 -3.10 -5.38 -4.97
C VAL A 23 -3.06 -3.92 -5.40
N TYR A 24 -2.07 -3.16 -4.96
CA TYR A 24 -1.87 -1.78 -5.37
C TYR A 24 -1.63 -1.69 -6.89
N ALA A 25 -0.77 -2.53 -7.44
CA ALA A 25 -0.54 -2.57 -8.89
C ALA A 25 -1.80 -2.97 -9.66
N TYR A 26 -2.60 -3.91 -9.16
CA TYR A 26 -3.88 -4.28 -9.76
C TYR A 26 -4.86 -3.08 -9.81
N LEU A 27 -4.99 -2.34 -8.72
CA LEU A 27 -5.88 -1.17 -8.64
C LEU A 27 -5.43 0.00 -9.53
N ASN A 28 -4.16 0.04 -9.90
CA ASN A 28 -3.57 1.07 -10.76
C ASN A 28 -3.41 0.63 -12.21
N ASP A 29 -3.90 -0.55 -12.56
CA ASP A 29 -3.72 -1.17 -13.87
C ASP A 29 -2.25 -1.31 -14.32
N ARG A 30 -1.35 -1.58 -13.36
CA ARG A 30 0.11 -1.70 -13.58
C ARG A 30 0.61 -3.14 -13.60
N LEU A 31 -0.30 -4.11 -13.57
CA LEU A 31 0.08 -5.52 -13.66
C LEU A 31 0.31 -5.93 -15.12
N LYS A 32 1.30 -6.81 -15.32
CA LYS A 32 1.45 -7.52 -16.60
C LYS A 32 0.15 -8.27 -16.92
N PRO A 33 -0.29 -8.33 -18.19
CA PRO A 33 -1.58 -8.94 -18.55
C PRO A 33 -1.78 -10.38 -18.05
N ALA A 34 -0.73 -11.21 -18.08
CA ALA A 34 -0.77 -12.57 -17.55
C ALA A 34 -1.11 -12.59 -16.05
N VAL A 35 -0.38 -11.82 -15.24
CA VAL A 35 -0.58 -11.73 -13.79
C VAL A 35 -1.96 -11.15 -13.45
N LYS A 36 -2.42 -10.16 -14.22
CA LYS A 36 -3.78 -9.59 -14.05
C LYS A 36 -4.86 -10.65 -14.24
N ARG A 37 -4.75 -11.50 -15.28
CA ARG A 37 -5.70 -12.59 -15.52
C ARG A 37 -5.69 -13.62 -14.39
N ASP A 38 -4.50 -14.06 -13.96
CA ASP A 38 -4.37 -15.04 -12.89
C ASP A 38 -4.96 -14.51 -11.57
N PHE A 39 -4.71 -13.23 -11.27
CA PHE A 39 -5.27 -12.58 -10.09
C PHE A 39 -6.79 -12.43 -10.18
N GLN A 40 -7.34 -12.07 -11.35
CA GLN A 40 -8.79 -12.03 -11.57
C GLN A 40 -9.43 -13.41 -11.41
N GLN A 41 -8.77 -14.47 -11.88
CA GLN A 41 -9.26 -15.83 -11.69
C GLN A 41 -9.29 -16.21 -10.20
N HIS A 42 -8.27 -15.82 -9.44
CA HIS A 42 -8.25 -16.01 -7.99
C HIS A 42 -9.39 -15.26 -7.27
N LEU A 43 -9.65 -14.00 -7.66
CA LEU A 43 -10.75 -13.20 -7.10
C LEU A 43 -12.13 -13.84 -7.34
N ARG A 44 -12.30 -14.69 -8.36
CA ARG A 44 -13.56 -15.40 -8.60
C ARG A 44 -13.80 -16.56 -7.63
N ILE A 45 -12.74 -17.11 -7.03
CA ILE A 45 -12.80 -18.32 -6.21
C ILE A 45 -12.49 -18.07 -4.72
N CYS A 46 -12.01 -16.88 -4.36
CA CYS A 46 -11.60 -16.56 -2.98
C CYS A 46 -12.35 -15.32 -2.45
N PRO A 47 -13.44 -15.51 -1.66
CA PRO A 47 -14.21 -14.41 -1.09
C PRO A 47 -13.41 -13.55 -0.10
N ASP A 48 -12.46 -14.15 0.62
CA ASP A 48 -11.60 -13.42 1.56
C ASP A 48 -10.71 -12.40 0.84
N CYS A 49 -10.13 -12.79 -0.31
CA CYS A 49 -9.33 -11.87 -1.11
C CYS A 49 -10.19 -10.76 -1.75
N VAL A 50 -11.44 -11.04 -2.11
CA VAL A 50 -12.40 -10.01 -2.55
C VAL A 50 -12.68 -9.02 -1.41
N SER A 51 -12.93 -9.52 -0.20
CA SER A 51 -13.15 -8.69 0.99
C SER A 51 -11.93 -7.80 1.31
N PHE A 52 -10.73 -8.39 1.27
CA PHE A 52 -9.47 -7.66 1.44
C PHE A 52 -9.31 -6.56 0.37
N LEU A 53 -9.51 -6.90 -0.90
CA LEU A 53 -9.42 -5.96 -2.01
C LEU A 53 -10.40 -4.79 -1.84
N ASN A 54 -11.63 -5.05 -1.41
CA ASN A 54 -12.64 -4.02 -1.18
C ASN A 54 -12.25 -3.08 -0.03
N THR A 55 -11.69 -3.62 1.04
CA THR A 55 -11.17 -2.83 2.16
C THR A 55 -9.99 -1.97 1.71
N TYR A 56 -9.03 -2.57 1.01
CA TYR A 56 -7.84 -1.88 0.52
C TYR A 56 -8.19 -0.76 -0.47
N LYS A 57 -9.18 -0.98 -1.36
CA LYS A 57 -9.72 0.05 -2.26
C LYS A 57 -10.21 1.28 -1.49
N LYS A 58 -10.94 1.09 -0.39
CA LYS A 58 -11.42 2.20 0.46
C LYS A 58 -10.25 2.95 1.08
N THR A 59 -9.28 2.24 1.64
CA THR A 59 -8.07 2.85 2.22
C THR A 59 -7.31 3.69 1.18
N VAL A 60 -7.07 3.15 -0.01
CA VAL A 60 -6.40 3.89 -1.10
C VAL A 60 -7.24 5.07 -1.58
N GLY A 61 -8.56 4.93 -1.66
CA GLY A 61 -9.46 6.03 -1.99
C GLY A 61 -9.37 7.18 -0.98
N MET A 62 -9.41 6.87 0.32
CA MET A 62 -9.29 7.85 1.39
C MET A 62 -7.92 8.54 1.43
N THR A 63 -6.83 7.81 1.16
CA THR A 63 -5.50 8.45 1.13
C THR A 63 -5.30 9.30 -0.12
N ARG A 64 -5.95 8.96 -1.25
CA ARG A 64 -5.92 9.77 -2.48
C ARG A 64 -6.74 11.04 -2.40
N SER A 65 -7.78 11.07 -1.56
CA SER A 65 -8.54 12.30 -1.34
C SER A 65 -7.78 13.34 -0.52
N LEU A 66 -6.72 12.93 0.19
CA LEU A 66 -5.87 13.86 0.92
C LEU A 66 -5.05 14.70 -0.05
N ARG A 67 -5.18 16.02 0.07
CA ARG A 67 -4.44 17.03 -0.67
C ARG A 67 -3.28 17.54 0.17
N ALA A 68 -2.29 18.14 -0.47
CA ALA A 68 -1.23 18.82 0.27
C ALA A 68 -1.84 19.92 1.17
N GLU A 69 -2.86 20.62 0.68
CA GLU A 69 -3.61 21.67 1.39
C GLU A 69 -4.25 21.18 2.70
N ASP A 70 -4.57 19.89 2.82
CA ASP A 70 -5.14 19.31 4.05
C ASP A 70 -4.09 19.15 5.16
N MET A 71 -2.80 19.28 4.83
CA MET A 71 -1.71 19.18 5.80
C MET A 71 -1.66 20.43 6.69
N PRO A 72 -1.65 20.28 8.04
CA PRO A 72 -1.50 21.41 8.94
C PRO A 72 -0.24 22.22 8.63
N SER A 73 -0.37 23.56 8.56
CA SER A 73 0.70 24.47 8.13
C SER A 73 2.00 24.28 8.91
N LYS A 74 1.90 24.08 10.24
CA LYS A 74 3.06 23.83 11.11
C LYS A 74 3.83 22.57 10.72
N VAL A 75 3.13 21.50 10.33
CA VAL A 75 3.77 20.26 9.89
C VAL A 75 4.49 20.48 8.56
N ARG A 76 3.82 21.16 7.62
CA ARG A 76 4.40 21.53 6.33
C ARG A 76 5.67 22.36 6.48
N GLU A 77 5.63 23.41 7.29
CA GLU A 77 6.77 24.30 7.57
C GLU A 77 7.95 23.53 8.17
N ASN A 78 7.69 22.71 9.19
CA ASN A 78 8.73 21.87 9.82
C ASN A 78 9.42 20.95 8.80
N ILE A 79 8.65 20.30 7.92
CA ILE A 79 9.19 19.42 6.87
C ILE A 79 10.03 20.24 5.88
N LEU A 80 9.53 21.38 5.41
CA LEU A 80 10.25 22.25 4.47
C LEU A 80 11.55 22.76 5.05
N ASP A 81 11.56 23.16 6.32
CA ASP A 81 12.76 23.64 6.99
C ASP A 81 13.80 22.54 7.22
N PHE A 82 13.35 21.32 7.52
CA PHE A 82 14.23 20.15 7.58
C PHE A 82 14.87 19.88 6.21
N LEU A 83 14.07 19.86 5.14
CA LEU A 83 14.53 19.59 3.78
C LEU A 83 15.50 20.67 3.27
N ARG A 84 15.18 21.96 3.49
CA ARG A 84 16.05 23.09 3.14
C ARG A 84 17.43 22.97 3.79
N ARG A 85 17.48 22.63 5.09
CA ARG A 85 18.73 22.42 5.83
C ARG A 85 19.55 21.27 5.25
N ARG A 86 18.91 20.14 4.93
CA ARG A 86 19.59 18.97 4.34
C ARG A 86 20.13 19.26 2.93
N ILE A 87 19.32 19.85 2.05
CA ILE A 87 19.73 20.16 0.67
C ILE A 87 20.90 21.16 0.65
N ARG A 88 20.86 22.19 1.50
CA ARG A 88 21.98 23.15 1.65
C ARG A 88 23.25 22.47 2.13
N LYS A 89 23.15 21.58 3.14
CA LYS A 89 24.31 20.82 3.63
C LYS A 89 24.92 19.93 2.55
N THR A 90 24.10 19.25 1.75
CA THR A 90 24.60 18.41 0.65
C THR A 90 25.30 19.23 -0.44
N ARG A 91 24.83 20.45 -0.74
CA ARG A 91 25.50 21.36 -1.70
C ARG A 91 26.77 22.02 -1.16
N ALA A 92 26.92 22.16 0.16
CA ALA A 92 28.12 22.68 0.79
C ALA A 92 29.19 21.61 1.04
N SER A 93 28.90 20.34 0.74
CA SER A 93 29.82 19.20 0.87
C SER A 93 30.16 18.55 -0.47
N ALA A 94 29.81 19.22 -1.58
CA ALA A 94 30.17 18.88 -2.96
C ALA A 94 30.88 20.08 -3.57
#